data_AF-X1V7Y2-F1
#
_entry.id   AF-X1V7Y2-F1
#
_cell.length_a   1.000
_cell.length_b   1.000
_cell.length_c   1.000
_cell.angle_alpha   90.00
_cell.angle_beta   90.00
_cell.angle_gamma   90.00
#
_symmetry.space_group_name_H-M   'P 1'
#
loop_
_entity.id
_entity.type
_entity.pdbx_description
1 polymer ?
#
loop_
_entity_poly.entity_id
_entity_poly.type
_entity_poly.pdbx_seq_one_letter_code
_entity_poly.pdbx_strand_id
1 'polypeptide(L)'
;PGYCEEWWVQELEKATVNLFGNLDLYKLSELVEIPKKALEILLKEPLKQKLRADAAILLSEKLNIPLYPRYTYHWKIISPDQLLNLANWLEKAKIIKEENKIQKIILPLEKEAKRLLELIGLPHQLVNNEYVIIEKDDARSFAISLDLNKKDLKTIKQLIEENKTKNTLDIINLTAQIKIRDKSGIFIGSRMGRPEKAKIRKLKGSPHVLFPVGKEGDRLRCFQSALAVGKITADFPIYKCHKCNTETIFSICENCNRKTRRMYYCSICG
;
A
#
# COMPACT_ATOMS: atom_id res chain seq x y z
N PRO A 1 3.18 6.13 15.39
CA PRO A 1 2.76 6.10 13.97
C PRO A 1 3.90 6.65 13.11
N GLY A 2 4.06 6.16 11.88
CA GLY A 2 5.03 6.74 10.94
C GLY A 2 4.56 8.13 10.50
N TYR A 3 5.49 9.04 10.27
CA TYR A 3 5.17 10.36 9.76
C TYR A 3 4.71 10.26 8.31
N CYS A 4 3.49 10.73 8.05
CA CYS A 4 2.79 10.62 6.76
C CYS A 4 2.25 11.97 6.30
N GLU A 5 1.87 12.05 5.03
CA GLU A 5 1.45 13.28 4.35
C GLU A 5 0.22 13.92 5.00
N GLU A 6 -0.72 13.12 5.51
CA GLU A 6 -1.91 13.61 6.21
C GLU A 6 -1.55 14.33 7.51
N TRP A 7 -0.57 13.80 8.26
CA TRP A 7 -0.11 14.45 9.47
C TRP A 7 0.67 15.73 9.12
N TRP A 8 1.56 15.67 8.12
CA TRP A 8 2.32 16.85 7.71
C TRP A 8 1.42 18.01 7.25
N VAL A 9 0.32 17.71 6.54
CA VAL A 9 -0.65 18.75 6.14
C VAL A 9 -1.29 19.43 7.34
N GLN A 10 -1.66 18.70 8.39
CA GLN A 10 -2.19 19.32 9.61
C GLN A 10 -1.17 20.24 10.29
N GLU A 11 0.12 19.91 10.22
CA GLU A 11 1.18 20.75 10.75
C GLU A 11 1.40 22.00 9.90
N LEU A 12 1.27 21.87 8.58
CA LEU A 12 1.26 23.00 7.66
C LEU A 12 0.08 23.92 7.96
N GLU A 13 -1.14 23.40 8.07
CA GLU A 13 -2.33 24.19 8.41
C GLU A 13 -2.13 24.93 9.74
N LYS A 14 -1.70 24.21 10.78
CA LYS A 14 -1.42 24.80 12.10
C LYS A 14 -0.35 25.89 12.04
N ALA A 15 0.75 25.65 11.31
CA ALA A 15 1.81 26.64 11.17
C ALA A 15 1.34 27.89 10.41
N THR A 16 0.49 27.72 9.41
CA THR A 16 -0.06 28.84 8.63
C THR A 16 -1.03 29.68 9.46
N VAL A 17 -1.90 29.04 10.25
CA VAL A 17 -2.78 29.75 11.19
C VAL A 17 -1.97 30.48 12.26
N ASN A 18 -0.89 29.87 12.77
CA ASN A 18 -0.02 30.55 13.74
C ASN A 18 0.70 31.77 13.14
N LEU A 19 1.03 31.74 11.84
CA LEU A 19 1.81 32.80 11.20
C LEU A 19 0.95 33.95 10.67
N PHE A 20 -0.25 33.67 10.13
CA PHE A 20 -1.14 34.68 9.56
C PHE A 20 -2.39 34.96 10.39
N GLY A 21 -2.65 34.20 11.45
CA GLY A 21 -3.88 34.24 12.24
C GLY A 21 -5.07 33.51 11.59
N ASN A 22 -5.01 33.24 10.29
CA ASN A 22 -6.03 32.54 9.49
C ASN A 22 -5.37 31.65 8.42
N LEU A 23 -6.15 30.74 7.83
CA LEU A 23 -5.72 29.89 6.71
C LEU A 23 -5.74 30.66 5.38
N ASP A 24 -4.82 31.62 5.24
CA ASP A 24 -4.70 32.48 4.05
C ASP A 24 -3.76 31.87 3.00
N LEU A 25 -4.31 31.08 2.07
CA LEU A 25 -3.52 30.44 1.00
C LEU A 25 -2.86 31.41 0.02
N TYR A 26 -3.36 32.65 -0.06
CA TYR A 26 -2.79 33.67 -0.93
C TYR A 26 -1.43 34.17 -0.40
N LYS A 27 -1.36 34.52 0.88
CA LYS A 27 -0.10 34.93 1.53
C LYS A 27 0.92 33.80 1.55
N LEU A 28 0.44 32.57 1.76
CA LEU A 28 1.27 31.36 1.71
C LEU A 28 1.85 31.14 0.30
N SER A 29 1.02 31.33 -0.74
CA SER A 29 1.45 31.24 -2.14
C SER A 29 2.56 32.25 -2.46
N GLU A 30 2.44 33.49 -1.99
CA GLU A 30 3.45 34.54 -2.19
C GLU A 30 4.77 34.22 -1.45
N LEU A 31 4.69 33.73 -0.22
CA LEU A 31 5.88 33.45 0.59
C LEU A 31 6.68 32.24 0.12
N VAL A 32 6.00 31.30 -0.54
CA VAL A 32 6.57 30.01 -0.89
C VAL A 32 6.77 29.85 -2.41
N GLU A 33 6.33 30.84 -3.19
CA GLU A 33 6.40 30.84 -4.66
C GLU A 33 5.68 29.61 -5.29
N ILE A 34 4.71 29.03 -4.57
CA ILE A 34 3.90 27.89 -5.04
C ILE A 34 2.54 28.43 -5.45
N PRO A 35 1.97 28.04 -6.61
CA PRO A 35 0.67 28.51 -7.03
C PRO A 35 -0.43 28.07 -6.05
N LYS A 36 -1.33 29.00 -5.69
CA LYS A 36 -2.49 28.75 -4.80
C LYS A 36 -3.25 27.47 -5.13
N LYS A 37 -3.50 27.20 -6.42
CA LYS A 37 -4.20 25.98 -6.87
C LYS A 37 -3.50 24.70 -6.42
N ALA A 38 -2.17 24.67 -6.46
CA ALA A 38 -1.41 23.51 -6.01
C ALA A 38 -1.48 23.32 -4.49
N LEU A 39 -1.50 24.41 -3.72
CA LEU A 39 -1.69 24.37 -2.27
C LEU A 39 -3.11 23.91 -1.90
N GLU A 40 -4.14 24.37 -2.61
CA GLU A 40 -5.52 23.91 -2.39
C GLU A 40 -5.67 22.41 -2.66
N ILE A 41 -5.06 21.91 -3.75
CA ILE A 41 -5.07 20.47 -4.06
C ILE A 41 -4.29 19.69 -3.01
N LEU A 42 -3.15 20.20 -2.55
CA LEU A 42 -2.32 19.57 -1.52
C LEU A 42 -3.09 19.43 -0.18
N LEU A 43 -3.87 20.43 0.22
CA LEU A 43 -4.70 20.36 1.42
C LEU A 43 -5.87 19.38 1.28
N LYS A 44 -6.51 19.34 0.11
CA LYS A 44 -7.66 18.44 -0.15
C LYS A 44 -7.23 16.98 -0.36
N GLU A 45 -6.12 16.77 -1.06
CA GLU A 45 -5.65 15.46 -1.51
C GLU A 45 -4.12 15.32 -1.33
N PRO A 46 -3.63 15.25 -0.07
CA PRO A 46 -2.19 15.21 0.23
C PRO A 46 -1.44 14.05 -0.42
N LEU A 47 -2.09 12.90 -0.57
CA LEU A 47 -1.46 11.68 -1.10
C LEU A 47 -1.25 11.71 -2.62
N LYS A 48 -2.07 12.47 -3.36
CA LYS A 48 -2.03 12.49 -4.82
C LYS A 48 -1.05 13.53 -5.34
N GLN A 49 -0.96 14.67 -4.66
CA GLN A 49 -0.13 15.77 -5.11
C GLN A 49 1.34 15.54 -4.73
N LYS A 50 2.19 15.42 -5.74
CA LYS A 50 3.63 15.30 -5.54
C LYS A 50 4.26 16.68 -5.46
N LEU A 51 4.62 17.09 -4.24
CA LEU A 51 5.44 18.27 -4.01
C LEU A 51 6.87 18.00 -4.52
N ARG A 52 7.53 19.02 -5.09
CA ARG A 52 8.97 18.97 -5.43
C ARG A 52 9.81 19.20 -4.18
N ALA A 53 11.05 18.71 -4.17
CA ALA A 53 11.92 18.87 -2.99
C ALA A 53 12.11 20.34 -2.64
N ASP A 54 12.41 21.19 -3.62
CA ASP A 54 12.63 22.64 -3.40
C ASP A 54 11.47 23.31 -2.67
N ALA A 55 10.26 23.02 -3.11
CA ALA A 55 9.05 23.56 -2.52
C ALA A 55 8.84 23.03 -1.10
N ALA A 56 9.11 21.75 -0.85
CA ALA A 56 9.03 21.14 0.47
C ALA A 56 10.03 21.75 1.46
N ILE A 57 11.27 21.95 1.01
CA ILE A 57 12.35 22.54 1.80
C ILE A 57 11.99 23.98 2.16
N LEU A 58 11.55 24.77 1.17
CA LEU A 58 11.20 26.17 1.36
C LEU A 58 10.01 26.32 2.33
N LEU A 59 9.01 25.45 2.23
CA LEU A 59 7.91 25.41 3.21
C LEU A 59 8.42 25.15 4.63
N SER A 60 9.28 24.14 4.78
CA SER A 60 9.85 23.79 6.07
C SER A 60 10.72 24.91 6.66
N GLU A 61 11.51 25.59 5.84
CA GLU A 61 12.34 26.73 6.28
C GLU A 61 11.50 27.95 6.69
N LYS A 62 10.45 28.28 5.93
CA LYS A 62 9.63 29.47 6.18
C LYS A 62 8.63 29.29 7.31
N LEU A 63 8.00 28.11 7.40
CA LEU A 63 6.95 27.82 8.38
C LEU A 63 7.48 27.06 9.61
N ASN A 64 8.77 26.72 9.61
CA ASN A 64 9.42 25.98 10.69
C ASN A 64 8.73 24.63 11.00
N ILE A 65 8.21 24.00 9.96
CA ILE A 65 7.56 22.68 10.00
C ILE A 65 8.57 21.58 9.63
N PRO A 66 8.34 20.33 10.07
CA PRO A 66 9.20 19.23 9.68
C PRO A 66 9.26 19.03 8.16
N LEU A 67 10.32 18.37 7.68
CA LEU A 67 10.46 18.05 6.27
C LEU A 67 9.32 17.14 5.78
N TYR A 68 8.87 17.36 4.55
CA TYR A 68 7.79 16.60 3.93
C TYR A 68 8.07 15.07 3.93
N PRO A 69 7.12 14.21 4.34
CA PRO A 69 7.33 12.76 4.55
C PRO A 69 7.92 11.98 3.37
N ARG A 70 7.62 12.39 2.13
CA ARG A 70 8.21 11.73 0.94
C ARG A 70 9.73 11.89 0.90
N TYR A 71 10.24 13.01 1.40
CA TYR A 71 11.65 13.39 1.41
C TYR A 71 12.35 13.08 2.74
N THR A 72 11.66 12.37 3.65
CA THR A 72 12.29 11.77 4.82
C THR A 72 12.65 10.31 4.56
N TYR A 73 13.72 9.85 5.20
CA TYR A 73 14.28 8.50 5.05
C TYR A 73 14.19 7.73 6.37
N HIS A 74 14.46 6.43 6.33
CA HIS A 74 14.36 5.53 7.47
C HIS A 74 15.57 5.63 8.42
N TRP A 75 15.89 6.84 8.87
CA TRP A 75 17.07 7.15 9.68
C TRP A 75 17.15 6.40 11.01
N LYS A 76 16.01 5.99 11.57
CA LYS A 76 15.94 5.23 12.82
C LYS A 76 16.40 3.76 12.68
N ILE A 77 16.52 3.25 11.45
CA ILE A 77 16.93 1.86 11.20
C ILE A 77 18.45 1.70 11.34
N ILE A 78 19.21 2.73 10.99
CA ILE A 78 20.68 2.69 11.03
C ILE A 78 21.19 3.09 12.43
N SER A 79 22.33 2.55 12.83
CA SER A 79 22.99 2.91 14.10
C SER A 79 23.84 4.20 13.97
N PRO A 80 24.20 4.85 15.09
CA PRO A 80 25.11 6.01 15.07
C PRO A 80 26.48 5.71 14.44
N ASP A 81 27.04 4.52 14.68
CA ASP A 81 28.33 4.13 14.07
C ASP A 81 28.19 3.93 12.55
N GLN A 82 27.06 3.40 12.09
CA GLN A 82 26.76 3.32 10.66
C GLN A 82 26.58 4.70 10.04
N LEU A 83 25.96 5.65 10.75
CA LEU A 83 25.87 7.04 10.31
C LEU A 83 27.27 7.66 10.16
N LEU A 84 28.20 7.36 11.07
CA LEU A 84 29.59 7.82 10.99
C LEU A 84 30.31 7.23 9.77
N ASN A 85 30.11 5.94 9.47
CA ASN A 85 30.64 5.33 8.24
C ASN A 85 30.08 5.98 6.98
N LEU A 86 28.78 6.30 6.98
CA LEU A 86 28.15 7.04 5.89
C LEU A 86 28.76 8.44 5.74
N ALA A 87 29.00 9.16 6.85
CA ALA A 87 29.66 10.47 6.82
C ALA A 87 31.10 10.40 6.30
N ASN A 88 31.86 9.35 6.64
CA ASN A 88 33.20 9.10 6.08
C ASN A 88 33.14 8.86 4.57
N TRP A 89 32.15 8.09 4.11
CA TRP A 89 31.97 7.83 2.69
C TRP A 89 31.58 9.10 1.92
N LEU A 90 30.79 9.98 2.52
CA LEU A 90 30.39 11.27 1.94
C LEU A 90 31.57 12.24 1.72
N GLU A 91 32.69 12.10 2.41
CA GLU A 91 33.89 12.89 2.09
C GLU A 91 34.45 12.60 0.70
N LYS A 92 34.22 11.39 0.18
CA LYS A 92 34.61 10.99 -1.17
C LYS A 92 33.58 11.44 -2.22
N ALA A 93 32.50 12.11 -1.81
CA ALA A 93 31.41 12.48 -2.70
C ALA A 93 31.78 13.68 -3.59
N LYS A 94 31.43 13.59 -4.86
CA LYS A 94 31.41 14.73 -5.78
C LYS A 94 29.99 15.28 -5.86
N ILE A 95 29.78 16.45 -5.30
CA ILE A 95 28.48 17.15 -5.29
C ILE A 95 28.43 18.11 -6.48
N ILE A 96 27.50 17.88 -7.40
CA ILE A 96 27.23 18.77 -8.54
C ILE A 96 26.09 19.71 -8.15
N LYS A 97 26.38 21.01 -8.17
CA LYS A 97 25.42 22.09 -7.88
C LYS A 97 25.10 22.84 -9.16
N GLU A 98 23.81 23.05 -9.44
CA GLU A 98 23.31 23.96 -10.48
C GLU A 98 22.47 25.03 -9.78
N GLU A 99 22.73 26.31 -10.06
CA GLU A 99 21.97 27.44 -9.49
C GLU A 99 21.86 27.41 -7.95
N ASN A 100 22.98 27.11 -7.27
CA ASN A 100 23.06 26.88 -5.80
C ASN A 100 22.22 25.71 -5.26
N LYS A 101 21.57 24.92 -6.12
CA LYS A 101 20.83 23.72 -5.72
C LYS A 101 21.65 22.47 -6.03
N ILE A 102 21.71 21.55 -5.07
CA ILE A 102 22.35 20.25 -5.30
C ILE A 102 21.48 19.48 -6.30
N GLN A 103 22.08 19.00 -7.38
CA GLN A 103 21.34 18.26 -8.40
C GLN A 103 21.77 16.80 -8.46
N LYS A 104 23.06 16.53 -8.24
CA LYS A 104 23.58 15.17 -8.20
C LYS A 104 24.64 15.02 -7.12
N ILE A 105 24.65 13.86 -6.47
CA ILE A 105 25.71 13.42 -5.57
C ILE A 105 26.28 12.13 -6.17
N ILE A 106 27.56 12.15 -6.51
CA ILE A 106 28.28 11.00 -7.08
C ILE A 106 29.24 10.48 -6.03
N LEU A 107 29.14 9.19 -5.73
CA LEU A 107 29.95 8.52 -4.72
C LEU A 107 30.68 7.33 -5.35
N PRO A 108 31.93 7.03 -4.98
CA PRO A 108 32.59 5.80 -5.39
C PRO A 108 31.89 4.60 -4.73
N LEU A 109 31.82 3.46 -5.43
CA LEU A 109 31.15 2.28 -4.92
C LEU A 109 31.90 1.70 -3.71
N GLU A 110 31.24 1.75 -2.56
CA GLU A 110 31.66 1.08 -1.34
C GLU A 110 30.50 0.20 -0.86
N LYS A 111 30.68 -1.13 -0.86
CA LYS A 111 29.57 -2.08 -0.69
C LYS A 111 28.83 -1.90 0.65
N GLU A 112 29.57 -1.65 1.72
CA GLU A 112 29.01 -1.44 3.06
C GLU A 112 28.23 -0.13 3.13
N ALA A 113 28.79 0.95 2.61
CA ALA A 113 28.12 2.26 2.61
C ALA A 113 26.92 2.30 1.66
N LYS A 114 26.99 1.62 0.52
CA LYS A 114 25.83 1.42 -0.37
C LYS A 114 24.70 0.69 0.36
N ARG A 115 25.01 -0.34 1.16
CA ARG A 115 24.01 -1.05 1.96
C ARG A 115 23.29 -0.11 2.94
N LEU A 116 23.97 0.91 3.47
CA LEU A 116 23.35 1.92 4.32
C LEU A 116 22.30 2.75 3.56
N LEU A 117 22.58 3.13 2.30
CA LEU A 117 21.59 3.83 1.46
C LEU A 117 20.35 2.98 1.19
N GLU A 118 20.53 1.67 1.00
CA GLU A 118 19.43 0.72 0.85
C GLU A 118 18.60 0.60 2.14
N LEU A 119 19.25 0.55 3.31
CA LEU A 119 18.57 0.45 4.61
C LEU A 119 17.75 1.70 4.94
N ILE A 120 18.26 2.89 4.66
CA ILE A 120 17.50 4.14 4.84
C ILE A 120 16.40 4.31 3.77
N GLY A 121 16.42 3.50 2.71
CA GLY A 121 15.45 3.55 1.62
C GLY A 121 15.66 4.75 0.68
N LEU A 122 16.91 5.18 0.50
CA LEU A 122 17.24 6.30 -0.38
C LEU A 122 17.38 5.82 -1.84
N PRO A 123 16.57 6.34 -2.78
CA PRO A 123 16.68 5.99 -4.19
C PRO A 123 18.03 6.44 -4.77
N HIS A 124 18.78 5.49 -5.32
CA HIS A 124 20.08 5.74 -5.95
C HIS A 124 20.27 4.84 -7.16
N GLN A 125 21.09 5.30 -8.12
CA GLN A 125 21.47 4.56 -9.32
C GLN A 125 22.90 4.05 -9.20
N LEU A 126 23.16 2.88 -9.78
CA LEU A 126 24.50 2.32 -9.90
C LEU A 126 24.95 2.48 -11.36
N VAL A 127 26.03 3.22 -11.60
CA VAL A 127 26.58 3.45 -12.94
C VAL A 127 27.93 2.74 -13.06
N ASN A 128 28.07 1.95 -14.13
CA ASN A 128 29.27 1.19 -14.48
C ASN A 128 29.81 0.25 -13.37
N ASN A 129 28.98 -0.08 -12.36
CA ASN A 129 29.41 -0.78 -11.14
C ASN A 129 30.54 -0.09 -10.37
N GLU A 130 30.77 1.20 -10.61
CA GLU A 130 31.86 1.97 -10.00
C GLU A 130 31.33 3.15 -9.19
N TYR A 131 30.20 3.72 -9.60
CA TYR A 131 29.65 4.92 -8.98
C TYR A 131 28.21 4.73 -8.53
N VAL A 132 27.91 5.29 -7.37
CA VAL A 132 26.55 5.46 -6.85
C VAL A 132 26.13 6.90 -7.08
N ILE A 133 25.01 7.09 -7.78
CA ILE A 133 24.50 8.41 -8.14
C ILE A 133 23.14 8.63 -7.48
N ILE A 134 23.02 9.73 -6.76
CA ILE A 134 21.76 10.23 -6.22
C ILE A 134 21.38 11.46 -7.05
N GLU A 135 20.15 11.49 -7.58
CA GLU A 135 19.73 12.53 -8.52
C GLU A 135 18.55 13.37 -8.02
N LYS A 136 18.48 14.62 -8.50
CA LYS A 136 17.33 15.53 -8.44
C LYS A 136 16.85 15.77 -7.00
N ASP A 137 15.57 15.48 -6.75
CA ASP A 137 14.89 15.75 -5.50
C ASP A 137 15.51 14.99 -4.33
N ASP A 138 15.89 13.72 -4.53
CA ASP A 138 16.47 12.87 -3.48
C ASP A 138 17.86 13.36 -3.05
N ALA A 139 18.65 13.87 -4.01
CA ALA A 139 19.95 14.46 -3.71
C ALA A 139 19.82 15.70 -2.81
N ARG A 140 18.78 16.51 -3.05
CA ARG A 140 18.50 17.74 -2.29
C ARG A 140 18.04 17.42 -0.88
N SER A 141 17.05 16.54 -0.74
CA SER A 141 16.52 16.14 0.57
C SER A 141 17.59 15.48 1.42
N PHE A 142 18.39 14.61 0.82
CA PHE A 142 19.50 13.97 1.52
C PHE A 142 20.57 14.97 1.97
N ALA A 143 20.97 15.89 1.09
CA ALA A 143 21.95 16.89 1.45
C ALA A 143 21.49 17.82 2.58
N ILE A 144 20.20 18.16 2.63
CA ILE A 144 19.63 19.00 3.69
C ILE A 144 19.50 18.23 4.99
N SER A 145 19.16 16.95 4.93
CA SER A 145 19.08 16.13 6.13
C SER A 145 20.41 16.03 6.89
N LEU A 146 21.54 16.12 6.18
CA LEU A 146 22.89 16.07 6.76
C LEU A 146 23.58 17.45 6.76
N ASP A 147 22.85 18.53 6.40
CA ASP A 147 23.36 19.90 6.29
C ASP A 147 24.68 20.06 5.50
N LEU A 148 24.82 19.31 4.40
CA LEU A 148 26.04 19.25 3.56
C LEU A 148 26.41 20.59 2.88
N ASN A 149 25.56 21.62 2.99
CA ASN A 149 25.80 22.93 2.39
C ASN A 149 26.53 23.91 3.30
N LYS A 150 26.39 23.77 4.63
CA LYS A 150 26.86 24.79 5.60
C LYS A 150 27.90 24.26 6.58
N LYS A 151 27.79 22.99 6.98
CA LYS A 151 28.68 22.40 7.98
C LYS A 151 29.75 21.53 7.34
N ASP A 152 30.99 21.72 7.80
CA ASP A 152 32.07 20.81 7.45
C ASP A 152 31.73 19.42 7.98
N LEU A 153 31.95 18.40 7.14
CA LEU A 153 31.74 16.98 7.48
C LEU A 153 32.47 16.58 8.78
N LYS A 154 33.59 17.25 9.11
CA LYS A 154 34.33 17.08 10.36
C LYS A 154 33.51 17.44 11.60
N THR A 155 32.76 18.54 11.56
CA THR A 155 31.89 18.96 12.68
C THR A 155 30.74 17.98 12.88
N ILE A 156 30.19 17.46 11.78
CA ILE A 156 29.12 16.46 11.81
C ILE A 156 29.64 15.17 12.48
N LYS A 157 30.84 14.71 12.12
CA LYS A 157 31.46 13.53 12.74
C LYS A 157 31.67 13.70 14.24
N GLN A 158 32.21 14.85 14.67
CA GLN A 158 32.39 15.14 16.10
C GLN A 158 31.06 15.10 16.86
N LEU A 159 30.01 15.71 16.32
CA LEU A 159 28.68 15.69 16.94
C LEU A 159 28.09 14.27 17.02
N ILE A 160 28.36 13.41 16.03
CA ILE A 160 27.95 12.00 16.05
C ILE A 160 28.73 11.23 17.12
N GLU A 161 30.04 11.46 17.24
CA GLU A 161 30.89 10.80 18.24
C GLU A 161 30.52 11.19 19.68
N GLU A 162 30.19 12.46 19.91
CA GLU A 162 29.75 12.95 21.22
C GLU A 162 28.38 12.41 21.64
N ASN A 163 27.50 12.11 20.68
CA ASN A 163 26.11 11.72 20.93
C ASN A 163 25.80 10.25 20.61
N LYS A 164 26.78 9.35 20.66
CA LYS A 164 26.60 7.91 20.37
C LYS A 164 25.52 7.21 21.20
N THR A 165 25.13 7.77 22.34
CA THR A 165 24.09 7.22 23.23
C THR A 165 22.67 7.50 22.76
N LYS A 166 22.46 8.44 21.81
CA LYS A 166 21.14 8.82 21.30
C LYS A 166 20.77 8.05 20.03
N ASN A 167 19.49 8.08 19.67
CA ASN A 167 19.05 7.54 18.39
C ASN A 167 19.58 8.37 17.23
N THR A 168 19.85 7.71 16.10
CA THR A 168 20.40 8.35 14.89
C THR A 168 19.53 9.51 14.37
N LEU A 169 18.20 9.39 14.44
CA LEU A 169 17.28 10.46 14.07
C LEU A 169 17.45 11.71 14.95
N ASP A 170 17.71 11.54 16.25
CA ASP A 170 17.90 12.65 17.18
C ASP A 170 19.23 13.36 16.90
N ILE A 171 20.28 12.60 16.58
CA ILE A 171 21.58 13.13 16.15
C ILE A 171 21.43 13.93 14.84
N ILE A 172 20.67 13.39 13.89
CA ILE A 172 20.36 14.09 12.63
C ILE A 172 19.59 15.39 12.90
N ASN A 173 18.62 15.38 13.80
CA ASN A 173 17.88 16.61 14.16
C ASN A 173 18.74 17.67 14.84
N LEU A 174 19.85 17.31 15.48
CA LEU A 174 20.82 18.27 16.03
C LEU A 174 21.71 18.89 14.95
N THR A 175 21.97 18.14 13.88
CA THR A 175 22.85 18.57 12.79
C THR A 175 22.08 19.32 11.71
N ALA A 176 20.86 18.86 11.39
CA ALA A 176 20.01 19.38 10.34
C ALA A 176 19.45 20.77 10.65
N GLN A 177 19.33 21.59 9.60
CA GLN A 177 18.64 22.88 9.69
C GLN A 177 17.12 22.72 9.82
N ILE A 178 16.57 21.63 9.27
CA ILE A 178 15.14 21.33 9.24
C ILE A 178 14.87 20.10 10.09
N LYS A 179 13.82 20.17 10.92
CA LYS A 179 13.40 19.05 11.73
C LYS A 179 12.92 17.88 10.87
N ILE A 180 13.41 16.69 11.13
CA ILE A 180 13.02 15.44 10.49
C ILE A 180 12.29 14.57 11.50
N ARG A 181 11.16 14.01 11.08
CA ARG A 181 10.38 13.06 11.88
C ARG A 181 10.58 11.63 11.43
N ASP A 182 10.27 10.72 12.35
CA ASP A 182 10.36 9.28 12.14
C ASP A 182 9.33 8.82 11.10
N LYS A 183 9.82 8.45 9.91
CA LYS A 183 9.00 7.86 8.84
C LYS A 183 8.64 6.41 9.12
N SER A 184 9.53 5.65 9.73
CA SER A 184 9.39 4.21 9.93
C SER A 184 8.27 3.88 10.92
N GLY A 185 8.16 4.67 12.00
CA GLY A 185 7.08 4.55 12.98
C GLY A 185 6.92 3.14 13.55
N ILE A 186 5.89 2.43 13.12
CA ILE A 186 5.52 1.10 13.61
C ILE A 186 5.47 0.12 12.44
N PHE A 187 6.20 -0.99 12.54
CA PHE A 187 6.16 -2.07 11.57
C PHE A 187 5.07 -3.08 11.95
N ILE A 188 4.17 -3.40 11.02
CA ILE A 188 3.13 -4.41 11.20
C ILE A 188 3.53 -5.65 10.39
N GLY A 189 3.73 -6.77 11.08
CA GLY A 189 3.95 -8.05 10.43
C GLY A 189 2.67 -8.57 9.79
N SER A 190 2.77 -9.16 8.61
CA SER A 190 1.66 -9.89 7.99
C SER A 190 2.15 -11.25 7.49
N ARG A 191 1.27 -12.25 7.55
CA ARG A 191 1.48 -13.56 6.93
C ARG A 191 0.36 -13.78 5.94
N MET A 192 0.71 -14.27 4.75
CA MET A 192 -0.29 -14.58 3.75
C MET A 192 -1.22 -15.66 4.28
N GLY A 193 -2.49 -15.31 4.44
CA GLY A 193 -3.54 -16.24 4.81
C GLY A 193 -4.03 -17.04 3.60
N ARG A 194 -5.17 -17.69 3.77
CA ARG A 194 -5.86 -18.35 2.66
C ARG A 194 -6.25 -17.32 1.60
N PRO A 195 -5.91 -17.53 0.31
CA PRO A 195 -6.36 -16.64 -0.76
C PRO A 195 -7.87 -16.49 -0.81
N GLU A 196 -8.32 -15.33 -1.26
CA GLU A 196 -9.73 -15.10 -1.57
C GLU A 196 -10.20 -16.12 -2.62
N LYS A 197 -11.42 -16.64 -2.45
CA LYS A 197 -11.99 -17.66 -3.33
C LYS A 197 -13.30 -17.18 -3.92
N ALA A 198 -13.28 -16.84 -5.21
CA ALA A 198 -14.45 -16.49 -6.01
C ALA A 198 -15.03 -17.68 -6.83
N LYS A 199 -14.69 -18.93 -6.48
CA LYS A 199 -15.15 -20.12 -7.21
C LYS A 199 -16.61 -20.45 -6.86
N ILE A 200 -17.42 -20.69 -7.89
CA ILE A 200 -18.80 -21.17 -7.75
C ILE A 200 -18.84 -22.40 -6.83
N ARG A 201 -19.83 -22.45 -5.94
CA ARG A 201 -20.10 -23.62 -5.11
C ARG A 201 -20.60 -24.76 -5.99
N LYS A 202 -19.74 -25.73 -6.27
CA LYS A 202 -20.09 -26.96 -6.98
C LYS A 202 -20.22 -28.10 -5.97
N LEU A 203 -21.34 -28.82 -6.02
CA LEU A 203 -21.43 -30.14 -5.40
C LEU A 203 -20.52 -31.12 -6.16
N LYS A 204 -20.04 -32.17 -5.49
CA LYS A 204 -19.33 -33.25 -6.17
C LYS A 204 -20.28 -33.88 -7.20
N GLY A 205 -19.83 -34.01 -8.45
CA GLY A 205 -20.65 -34.45 -9.59
C GLY A 205 -21.28 -33.32 -10.41
N SER A 206 -21.22 -32.07 -9.94
CA SER A 206 -21.79 -30.89 -10.63
C SER A 206 -23.20 -31.11 -11.21
N PRO A 207 -24.17 -31.58 -10.40
CA PRO A 207 -25.53 -31.82 -10.90
C PRO A 207 -26.17 -30.51 -11.37
N HIS A 208 -26.84 -30.57 -12.52
CA HIS A 208 -27.59 -29.43 -13.07
C HIS A 208 -29.01 -29.34 -12.49
N VAL A 209 -29.63 -30.48 -12.17
CA VAL A 209 -31.02 -30.58 -11.67
C VAL A 209 -31.07 -31.65 -10.57
N LEU A 210 -31.94 -31.43 -9.58
CA LEU A 210 -32.25 -32.41 -8.54
C LEU A 210 -33.37 -33.35 -9.01
N PHE A 211 -33.02 -34.32 -9.85
CA PHE A 211 -33.92 -35.37 -10.28
C PHE A 211 -33.29 -36.74 -9.97
N PRO A 212 -33.99 -37.66 -9.28
CA PRO A 212 -33.43 -38.95 -8.93
C PRO A 212 -33.44 -39.87 -10.16
N VAL A 213 -32.24 -40.17 -10.68
CA VAL A 213 -32.02 -41.04 -11.85
C VAL A 213 -31.63 -42.47 -11.43
N GLY A 214 -31.46 -42.74 -10.13
CA GLY A 214 -31.10 -44.06 -9.64
C GLY A 214 -29.73 -44.55 -10.09
N LYS A 215 -29.59 -45.87 -10.30
CA LYS A 215 -28.39 -46.53 -10.86
C LYS A 215 -28.35 -46.44 -12.38
N GLU A 216 -29.49 -46.15 -12.99
CA GLU A 216 -29.74 -46.10 -14.43
C GLU A 216 -29.03 -44.90 -15.09
N GLY A 217 -28.67 -43.88 -14.31
CA GLY A 217 -27.88 -42.73 -14.76
C GLY A 217 -26.37 -42.95 -14.80
N ASP A 218 -25.89 -44.17 -14.54
CA ASP A 218 -24.47 -44.55 -14.51
C ASP A 218 -23.63 -43.71 -13.51
N ARG A 219 -22.30 -43.72 -13.60
CA ARG A 219 -21.35 -43.07 -12.66
C ARG A 219 -21.64 -41.59 -12.43
N LEU A 220 -22.11 -40.88 -13.46
CA LEU A 220 -22.35 -39.43 -13.42
C LEU A 220 -23.82 -39.07 -13.12
N ARG A 221 -24.71 -40.07 -12.96
CA ARG A 221 -26.16 -39.89 -12.80
C ARG A 221 -26.74 -38.97 -13.90
N CYS A 222 -26.35 -39.24 -15.14
CA CYS A 222 -26.77 -38.48 -16.31
C CYS A 222 -28.16 -38.90 -16.78
N PHE A 223 -28.97 -37.92 -17.18
CA PHE A 223 -30.31 -38.16 -17.71
C PHE A 223 -30.27 -38.93 -19.05
N GLN A 224 -29.28 -38.64 -19.89
CA GLN A 224 -29.09 -39.30 -21.18
C GLN A 224 -28.86 -40.81 -21.05
N SER A 225 -28.09 -41.23 -20.04
CA SER A 225 -27.83 -42.66 -19.79
C SER A 225 -29.10 -43.39 -19.35
N ALA A 226 -29.92 -42.76 -18.49
CA ALA A 226 -31.18 -43.37 -18.05
C ALA A 226 -32.25 -43.41 -19.14
N LEU A 227 -32.26 -42.43 -20.05
CA LEU A 227 -33.13 -42.47 -21.23
C LEU A 227 -32.86 -43.70 -22.10
N ALA A 228 -31.60 -44.13 -22.25
CA ALA A 228 -31.24 -45.32 -23.01
C ALA A 228 -31.74 -46.62 -22.36
N VAL A 229 -31.83 -46.67 -21.02
CA VAL A 229 -32.42 -47.80 -20.27
C VAL A 229 -33.95 -47.79 -20.36
N GLY A 230 -34.54 -46.59 -20.51
CA GLY A 230 -35.99 -46.39 -20.76
C GLY A 230 -36.88 -46.47 -19.52
N LYS A 231 -36.37 -46.98 -18.39
CA LYS A 231 -37.08 -46.99 -17.09
C LYS A 231 -36.14 -46.57 -15.96
N ILE A 232 -36.70 -45.92 -14.95
CA ILE A 232 -35.97 -45.50 -13.74
C ILE A 232 -36.71 -46.06 -12.54
N THR A 233 -35.98 -46.75 -11.66
CA THR A 233 -36.47 -47.20 -10.36
C THR A 233 -35.88 -46.31 -9.26
N ALA A 234 -36.69 -45.36 -8.79
CA ALA A 234 -36.30 -44.46 -7.71
C ALA A 234 -37.53 -44.05 -6.88
N ASP A 235 -37.27 -43.51 -5.69
CA ASP A 235 -38.32 -43.01 -4.81
C ASP A 235 -38.86 -41.68 -5.33
N PHE A 236 -40.09 -41.72 -5.83
CA PHE A 236 -40.79 -40.56 -6.33
C PHE A 236 -42.01 -40.23 -5.46
N PRO A 237 -42.30 -38.93 -5.25
CA PRO A 237 -43.59 -38.53 -4.71
C PRO A 237 -44.69 -38.80 -5.75
N ILE A 238 -45.77 -39.44 -5.33
CA ILE A 238 -46.93 -39.71 -6.18
C ILE A 238 -47.92 -38.55 -6.05
N TYR A 239 -48.37 -38.02 -7.18
CA TYR A 239 -49.41 -37.02 -7.29
C TYR A 239 -50.58 -37.54 -8.13
N LYS A 240 -51.81 -37.24 -7.71
CA LYS A 240 -53.03 -37.64 -8.39
C LYS A 240 -53.78 -36.44 -8.95
N CYS A 241 -54.21 -36.52 -10.21
CA CYS A 241 -55.02 -35.47 -10.83
C CYS A 241 -56.51 -35.66 -10.56
N HIS A 242 -57.23 -34.62 -10.14
CA HIS A 242 -58.68 -34.69 -9.90
C HIS A 242 -59.53 -34.83 -11.17
N LYS A 243 -59.03 -34.42 -12.35
CA LYS A 243 -59.82 -34.42 -13.59
C LYS A 243 -59.69 -35.74 -14.37
N CYS A 244 -58.47 -36.21 -14.58
CA CYS A 244 -58.18 -37.41 -15.37
C CYS A 244 -57.85 -38.64 -14.52
N ASN A 245 -57.80 -38.49 -13.19
CA ASN A 245 -57.51 -39.55 -12.22
C ASN A 245 -56.17 -40.28 -12.42
N THR A 246 -55.28 -39.73 -13.26
CA THR A 246 -53.94 -40.27 -13.53
C THR A 246 -52.98 -39.95 -12.39
N GLU A 247 -52.08 -40.90 -12.10
CA GLU A 247 -50.97 -40.75 -11.17
C GLU A 247 -49.72 -40.27 -11.93
N THR A 248 -49.02 -39.29 -11.35
CA THR A 248 -47.87 -38.61 -11.96
C THR A 248 -46.85 -38.24 -10.89
N ILE A 249 -45.60 -38.00 -11.29
CA ILE A 249 -44.51 -37.56 -10.39
C ILE A 249 -44.49 -36.03 -10.24
N PHE A 250 -45.13 -35.32 -11.17
CA PHE A 250 -45.10 -33.86 -11.24
C PHE A 250 -46.30 -33.21 -10.54
N SER A 251 -46.11 -31.96 -10.12
CA SER A 251 -47.15 -31.11 -9.52
C SER A 251 -48.21 -30.62 -10.52
N ILE A 252 -47.98 -30.86 -11.83
CA ILE A 252 -48.86 -30.51 -12.94
C ILE A 252 -49.07 -31.77 -13.78
N CYS A 253 -50.33 -32.04 -14.13
CA CYS A 253 -50.68 -33.21 -14.92
C CYS A 253 -50.31 -33.02 -16.40
N GLU A 254 -49.64 -34.00 -16.99
CA GLU A 254 -49.19 -34.00 -18.39
C GLU A 254 -50.36 -34.01 -19.40
N ASN A 255 -51.49 -34.65 -19.06
CA ASN A 255 -52.62 -34.80 -19.98
C ASN A 255 -53.60 -33.63 -19.96
N CYS A 256 -53.78 -32.97 -18.81
CA CYS A 256 -54.81 -31.92 -18.66
C CYS A 256 -54.30 -30.58 -18.12
N ASN A 257 -52.99 -30.46 -17.86
CA ASN A 257 -52.30 -29.25 -17.36
C ASN A 257 -52.88 -28.63 -16.09
N ARG A 258 -53.67 -29.40 -15.32
CA ARG A 258 -54.18 -28.97 -14.01
C ARG A 258 -53.24 -29.38 -12.89
N LYS A 259 -53.28 -28.64 -11.78
CA LYS A 259 -52.54 -28.95 -10.55
C LYS A 259 -52.95 -30.32 -10.01
N THR A 260 -51.97 -31.12 -9.62
CA THR A 260 -52.18 -32.44 -9.01
C THR A 260 -52.06 -32.36 -7.50
N ARG A 261 -52.70 -33.29 -6.78
CA ARG A 261 -52.63 -33.37 -5.31
C ARG A 261 -51.65 -34.47 -4.91
N ARG A 262 -50.71 -34.16 -4.01
CA ARG A 262 -49.75 -35.13 -3.47
C ARG A 262 -50.47 -36.18 -2.64
N MET A 263 -50.19 -37.45 -2.92
CA MET A 263 -50.64 -38.59 -2.14
C MET A 263 -49.57 -38.95 -1.10
N TYR A 264 -50.02 -39.42 0.05
CA TYR A 264 -49.17 -39.92 1.13
C TYR A 264 -49.52 -41.38 1.35
N TYR A 265 -48.50 -42.20 1.48
CA TYR A 265 -48.61 -43.63 1.74
C TYR A 265 -48.01 -43.92 3.10
N CYS A 266 -48.61 -44.87 3.81
CA CYS A 266 -48.11 -45.30 5.10
C CYS A 266 -47.06 -46.38 4.84
N SER A 267 -45.85 -46.20 5.37
CA SER A 267 -44.76 -47.17 5.20
C SER A 267 -45.06 -48.58 5.75
N ILE A 268 -46.13 -48.73 6.55
CA ILE A 268 -46.51 -49.99 7.19
C ILE A 268 -47.66 -50.68 6.44
N CYS A 269 -48.70 -49.95 6.03
CA CYS A 269 -49.89 -50.54 5.42
C CYS A 269 -50.03 -50.32 3.90
N GLY A 270 -49.14 -49.54 3.28
CA GLY A 270 -49.27 -49.11 1.89
C GLY A 270 -50.21 -47.94 1.77
#